data_AF-A0A924CXD0-F1
#
_entry.id   AF-A0A924CXD0-F1
#
_cell.length_a   1.000
_cell.length_b   1.000
_cell.length_c   1.000
_cell.angle_alpha   90.00
_cell.angle_beta   90.00
_cell.angle_gamma   90.00
#
_symmetry.space_group_name_H-M   'P 1'
#
loop_
_entity.id
_entity.type
_entity.pdbx_description
1 polymer ?
#
loop_
_entity_poly.entity_id
_entity_poly.type
_entity_poly.pdbx_seq_one_letter_code
_entity_poly.pdbx_strand_id
1 'polypeptide(L)'
;MRLFLVGLTLVMALPAAATTITLLNASYDPTRELYKDINEAFARAWLAKTGDTVIINQSHGGSGKQARSVIDGLDADVVTLALAHDIDSISSRGKLLPADWQARLPDHSTPYYSTIVFLVRKGNPKHIKDWDDLVRPGIKVNT
;
A
#
# COMPACT_ATOMS: atom_id res chain seq x y z
N MET A 1 19.05 -43.99 -49.05
CA MET A 1 19.49 -43.45 -47.75
C MET A 1 19.63 -41.94 -47.88
N ARG A 2 18.60 -41.16 -47.53
CA ARG A 2 18.61 -39.69 -47.59
C ARG A 2 18.77 -39.18 -46.16
N LEU A 3 19.94 -38.63 -45.86
CA LEU A 3 20.28 -38.04 -44.57
C LEU A 3 19.64 -36.65 -44.50
N PHE A 4 18.67 -36.44 -43.60
CA PHE A 4 18.14 -35.11 -43.29
C PHE A 4 19.04 -34.47 -42.23
N LEU A 5 19.68 -33.34 -42.57
CA LEU A 5 20.46 -32.54 -41.64
C LEU A 5 19.49 -31.64 -40.85
N VAL A 6 19.34 -31.87 -39.55
CA VAL A 6 18.61 -30.98 -38.64
C VAL A 6 19.56 -29.86 -38.24
N GLY A 7 19.33 -28.64 -38.74
CA GLY A 7 20.06 -27.44 -38.35
C GLY A 7 19.57 -26.92 -36.99
N LEU A 8 20.40 -26.99 -35.97
CA LEU A 8 20.14 -26.40 -34.65
C LEU A 8 20.31 -24.87 -34.75
N THR A 9 19.21 -24.13 -34.78
CA THR A 9 19.24 -22.66 -34.74
C THR A 9 19.34 -22.21 -33.28
N LEU A 10 20.50 -21.70 -32.87
CA LEU A 10 20.71 -21.12 -31.56
C LEU A 10 20.11 -19.70 -31.54
N VAL A 11 18.91 -19.56 -30.97
CA VAL A 11 18.33 -18.24 -30.69
C VAL A 11 19.04 -17.67 -29.46
N MET A 12 19.96 -16.72 -29.67
CA MET A 12 20.49 -15.92 -28.57
C MET A 12 19.39 -14.96 -28.09
N ALA A 13 18.85 -15.20 -26.90
CA ALA A 13 18.00 -14.22 -26.22
C ALA A 13 18.88 -13.03 -25.82
N LEU A 14 18.63 -11.86 -26.42
CA LEU A 14 19.23 -10.61 -25.97
C LEU A 14 18.79 -10.36 -24.52
N PRO A 15 19.70 -9.94 -23.61
CA PRO A 15 19.32 -9.59 -22.25
C PRO A 15 18.32 -8.43 -22.32
N ALA A 16 17.18 -8.59 -21.65
CA ALA A 16 16.23 -7.50 -21.49
C ALA A 16 16.94 -6.32 -20.81
N ALA A 17 16.79 -5.12 -21.37
CA ALA A 17 17.41 -3.93 -20.80
C ALA A 17 16.77 -3.61 -19.45
N ALA A 18 17.58 -3.59 -18.39
CA ALA A 18 17.16 -3.19 -17.05
C ALA A 18 16.53 -1.78 -17.09
N THR A 19 15.30 -1.67 -16.61
CA THR A 19 14.56 -0.41 -16.57
C THR A 19 14.49 0.13 -15.14
N THR A 20 14.44 1.45 -14.99
CA THR A 20 14.12 2.10 -13.72
C THR A 20 12.63 2.46 -13.70
N ILE A 21 11.90 1.91 -12.73
CA ILE A 21 10.47 2.13 -12.51
C ILE A 21 10.32 2.98 -11.26
N THR A 22 9.55 4.06 -11.33
CA THR A 22 9.23 4.89 -10.17
C THR A 22 7.74 4.74 -9.87
N LEU A 23 7.40 4.49 -8.60
CA LEU A 23 6.04 4.38 -8.12
C LEU A 23 5.78 5.39 -7.01
N LEU A 24 4.55 5.90 -6.90
CA LEU A 24 4.05 6.64 -5.76
C LEU A 24 3.00 5.81 -5.02
N ASN A 25 3.26 5.53 -3.74
CA ASN A 25 2.26 5.02 -2.81
C ASN A 25 1.65 6.18 -1.98
N ALA A 26 0.36 6.47 -2.17
CA ALA A 26 -0.40 7.33 -1.28
C ALA A 26 -1.05 6.50 -0.16
N SER A 27 -0.52 6.62 1.07
CA SER A 27 -0.87 5.78 2.21
C SER A 27 -1.38 6.57 3.42
N TYR A 28 -2.05 5.90 4.35
CA TYR A 28 -2.50 6.53 5.61
C TYR A 28 -1.35 6.70 6.63
N ASP A 29 -1.56 7.62 7.57
CA ASP A 29 -0.49 8.25 8.37
C ASP A 29 0.46 7.31 9.17
N PRO A 30 -0.03 6.28 9.92
CA PRO A 30 0.82 5.46 10.79
C PRO A 30 1.61 4.37 10.05
N THR A 31 1.61 4.34 8.72
CA THR A 31 2.29 3.29 7.93
C THR A 31 3.67 3.70 7.41
N ARG A 32 4.22 4.81 7.90
CA ARG A 32 5.50 5.38 7.43
C ARG A 32 6.65 4.38 7.57
N GLU A 33 6.80 3.83 8.76
CA GLU A 33 7.86 2.87 9.09
C GLU A 33 7.62 1.53 8.38
N LEU A 34 6.37 1.08 8.34
CA LEU A 34 5.98 -0.15 7.63
C LEU A 34 6.40 -0.10 6.15
N TYR A 35 6.01 0.96 5.44
CA TYR A 35 6.29 1.04 4.01
C TYR A 35 7.75 1.39 3.71
N LYS A 36 8.49 2.01 4.63
CA LYS A 36 9.95 2.11 4.48
C LYS A 36 10.58 0.71 4.34
N ASP A 37 10.24 -0.20 5.25
CA ASP A 37 10.81 -1.55 5.27
C ASP A 37 10.27 -2.41 4.13
N ILE A 38 8.95 -2.35 3.85
CA ILE A 38 8.34 -3.08 2.73
C ILE A 38 8.90 -2.63 1.38
N ASN A 39 9.05 -1.33 1.15
CA ASN A 39 9.54 -0.80 -0.13
C ASN A 39 10.97 -1.25 -0.41
N GLU A 40 11.83 -1.21 0.61
CA GLU A 40 13.22 -1.65 0.51
C GLU A 40 13.30 -3.16 0.20
N ALA A 41 12.47 -3.96 0.86
CA ALA A 41 12.38 -5.39 0.61
C ALA A 41 11.84 -5.70 -0.79
N PHE A 42 10.78 -5.01 -1.22
CA PHE A 42 10.19 -5.19 -2.55
C PHE A 42 11.16 -4.81 -3.66
N ALA A 43 11.83 -3.65 -3.57
CA ALA A 43 12.76 -3.18 -4.59
C ALA A 43 13.93 -4.16 -4.78
N ARG A 44 14.50 -4.70 -3.69
CA ARG A 44 15.53 -5.75 -3.76
C ARG A 44 15.01 -7.02 -4.41
N ALA A 45 13.84 -7.49 -3.98
CA ALA A 45 13.24 -8.71 -4.52
C ALA A 45 12.93 -8.57 -6.01
N TRP A 46 12.46 -7.39 -6.45
CA TRP A 46 12.17 -7.11 -7.84
C TRP A 46 13.44 -7.07 -8.69
N LEU A 47 14.48 -6.35 -8.25
CA LEU A 47 15.77 -6.31 -8.93
C LEU A 47 16.37 -7.70 -9.10
N ALA A 48 16.33 -8.54 -8.06
CA ALA A 48 16.83 -9.91 -8.14
C ALA A 48 16.01 -10.78 -9.10
N LYS A 49 14.71 -10.50 -9.24
CA LYS A 49 13.79 -11.29 -10.07
C LYS A 49 13.79 -10.88 -11.54
N THR A 50 13.84 -9.59 -11.84
CA THR A 50 13.65 -9.08 -13.20
C THR A 50 14.87 -8.36 -13.76
N GLY A 51 15.80 -7.91 -12.91
CA GLY A 51 16.88 -7.01 -13.28
C GLY A 51 16.48 -5.54 -13.30
N ASP A 52 15.21 -5.19 -13.05
CA ASP A 52 14.75 -3.81 -13.03
C ASP A 52 14.92 -3.17 -11.65
N THR A 53 15.22 -1.87 -11.65
CA THR A 53 15.27 -1.07 -10.43
C THR A 53 13.91 -0.45 -10.17
N VAL A 54 13.36 -0.61 -8.96
CA VAL A 54 12.12 0.05 -8.53
C VAL A 54 12.41 1.08 -7.45
N ILE A 55 11.95 2.30 -7.63
CA ILE A 55 11.99 3.39 -6.66
C ILE A 55 10.55 3.67 -6.21
N ILE A 56 10.27 3.56 -4.92
CA ILE A 56 8.92 3.78 -4.39
C ILE A 56 8.92 5.03 -3.50
N ASN A 57 8.27 6.07 -3.97
CA ASN A 57 7.99 7.28 -3.21
C ASN A 57 6.74 7.09 -2.36
N GLN A 58 6.66 7.79 -1.23
CA GLN A 58 5.58 7.66 -0.28
C GLN A 58 4.96 9.01 0.07
N SER A 59 3.63 9.08 0.12
CA SER A 59 2.86 10.17 0.69
C SER A 59 2.04 9.65 1.87
N HIS A 60 2.10 10.33 3.02
CA HIS A 60 1.40 9.91 4.24
C HIS A 60 0.57 11.04 4.85
N GLY A 61 -0.63 10.71 5.31
CA GLY A 61 -1.52 11.62 6.04
C GLY A 61 -2.84 10.95 6.39
N GLY A 62 -3.81 11.72 6.91
CA GLY A 62 -5.15 11.18 7.18
C GLY A 62 -5.77 10.52 5.94
N SER A 63 -6.32 9.32 6.09
CA SER A 63 -6.78 8.46 4.98
C SER A 63 -7.72 9.19 4.00
N GLY A 64 -8.79 9.81 4.50
CA GLY A 64 -9.70 10.59 3.67
C GLY A 64 -9.06 11.83 3.03
N LYS A 65 -8.00 12.41 3.61
CA LYS A 65 -7.23 13.50 2.99
C LYS A 65 -6.39 12.98 1.82
N GLN A 66 -5.73 11.84 1.97
CA GLN A 66 -4.98 11.20 0.88
C GLN A 66 -5.90 10.81 -0.28
N ALA A 67 -7.06 10.21 0.02
CA ALA A 67 -8.05 9.89 -1.01
C ALA A 67 -8.51 11.14 -1.78
N ARG A 68 -8.76 12.26 -1.10
CA ARG A 68 -9.07 13.54 -1.76
C ARG A 68 -7.91 14.03 -2.62
N SER A 69 -6.67 14.01 -2.11
CA SER A 69 -5.51 14.41 -2.91
C SER A 69 -5.39 13.62 -4.21
N VAL A 70 -5.65 12.30 -4.19
CA VAL A 70 -5.65 11.45 -5.39
C VAL A 70 -6.79 11.83 -6.35
N ILE A 71 -7.99 12.06 -5.83
CA ILE A 71 -9.13 12.55 -6.64
C ILE A 71 -8.81 13.91 -7.29
N ASP A 72 -8.09 14.77 -6.58
CA ASP A 72 -7.73 16.12 -7.01
C ASP A 72 -6.47 16.17 -7.91
N GLY A 73 -5.89 15.01 -8.25
CA GLY A 73 -4.82 14.90 -9.25
C GLY A 73 -3.44 14.51 -8.73
N LEU A 74 -3.31 14.05 -7.48
CA LEU A 74 -2.09 13.36 -7.05
C LEU A 74 -1.98 12.02 -7.81
N ASP A 75 -0.98 11.90 -8.67
CA ASP A 75 -0.77 10.75 -9.55
C ASP A 75 -0.15 9.57 -8.79
N ALA A 76 -0.96 8.92 -7.96
CA ALA A 76 -0.57 7.75 -7.18
C ALA A 76 -0.78 6.46 -7.98
N ASP A 77 0.29 5.67 -8.14
CA ASP A 77 0.23 4.35 -8.77
C ASP A 77 -0.53 3.34 -7.92
N VAL A 78 -0.37 3.44 -6.60
CA VAL A 78 -1.06 2.61 -5.62
C VAL A 78 -1.55 3.44 -4.44
N VAL A 79 -2.69 3.04 -3.88
CA VAL A 79 -3.22 3.60 -2.64
C VAL A 79 -3.34 2.51 -1.59
N THR A 80 -2.85 2.78 -0.40
CA THR A 80 -2.92 1.85 0.74
C THR A 80 -3.53 2.58 1.92
N LEU A 81 -4.87 2.62 1.94
CA LEU A 81 -5.66 3.49 2.82
C LEU A 81 -6.24 2.74 4.03
N ALA A 82 -6.77 3.48 5.00
CA ALA A 82 -7.18 2.92 6.28
C ALA A 82 -8.47 2.09 6.23
N LEU A 83 -9.35 2.35 5.24
CA LEU A 83 -10.66 1.73 5.14
C LEU A 83 -11.23 1.80 3.71
N ALA A 84 -12.10 0.85 3.37
CA ALA A 84 -12.64 0.66 2.03
C ALA A 84 -13.36 1.90 1.48
N HIS A 85 -14.12 2.62 2.31
CA HIS A 85 -14.88 3.79 1.89
C HIS A 85 -14.01 4.91 1.28
N ASP A 86 -12.75 5.04 1.71
CA ASP A 86 -11.84 6.04 1.12
C ASP A 86 -11.34 5.61 -0.28
N ILE A 87 -11.29 4.31 -0.56
CA ILE A 87 -10.96 3.77 -1.88
C ILE A 87 -12.21 3.79 -2.78
N ASP A 88 -13.39 3.45 -2.26
CA ASP A 88 -14.67 3.62 -2.95
C ASP A 88 -14.88 5.06 -3.40
N SER A 89 -14.47 6.01 -2.58
CA SER A 89 -14.44 7.43 -2.89
C SER A 89 -13.58 7.75 -4.12
N ILE A 90 -12.40 7.13 -4.27
CA ILE A 90 -11.54 7.29 -5.45
C ILE A 90 -12.19 6.65 -6.67
N SER A 91 -12.74 5.44 -6.54
CA SER A 91 -13.42 4.75 -7.63
C SER A 91 -14.65 5.53 -8.12
N SER A 92 -15.51 5.96 -7.20
CA SER A 92 -16.78 6.60 -7.53
C SER A 92 -16.65 8.04 -8.01
N ARG A 93 -15.77 8.84 -7.40
CA ARG A 93 -15.61 10.27 -7.72
C ARG A 93 -14.45 10.54 -8.68
N GLY A 94 -13.30 9.94 -8.42
CA GLY A 94 -12.11 10.08 -9.27
C GLY A 94 -12.16 9.23 -10.54
N LYS A 95 -12.97 8.16 -10.56
CA LYS A 95 -13.04 7.20 -11.69
C LYS A 95 -11.69 6.56 -12.04
N LEU A 96 -10.77 6.51 -11.08
CA LEU A 96 -9.40 5.99 -11.27
C LEU A 96 -9.30 4.48 -10.99
N LEU A 97 -10.33 3.89 -10.37
CA LEU A 97 -10.39 2.47 -10.02
C LEU A 97 -11.75 1.89 -10.45
N PRO A 98 -11.79 0.63 -10.90
CA PRO A 98 -13.05 -0.02 -11.22
C PRO A 98 -13.92 -0.17 -9.97
N ALA A 99 -15.24 -0.22 -10.15
CA ALA A 99 -16.20 -0.26 -9.04
C ALA A 99 -16.07 -1.53 -8.16
N ASP A 100 -15.52 -2.60 -8.73
CA ASP A 100 -15.28 -3.90 -8.08
C ASP A 100 -13.83 -4.05 -7.57
N TRP A 101 -13.10 -2.94 -7.36
CA TRP A 101 -11.70 -2.95 -6.92
C TRP A 101 -11.44 -3.86 -5.71
N GLN A 102 -12.39 -3.95 -4.78
CA GLN A 102 -12.25 -4.68 -3.54
C GLN A 102 -12.15 -6.20 -3.75
N ALA A 103 -12.66 -6.72 -4.87
CA ALA A 103 -12.59 -8.13 -5.22
C ALA A 103 -11.31 -8.53 -5.98
N ARG A 104 -10.46 -7.57 -6.34
CA ARG A 104 -9.28 -7.80 -7.20
C ARG A 104 -8.12 -8.47 -6.47
N LEU A 105 -8.08 -8.42 -5.14
CA LEU A 105 -7.11 -9.10 -4.29
C LEU A 105 -7.84 -9.90 -3.20
N PRO A 106 -7.19 -10.96 -2.64
CA PRO A 106 -7.76 -11.74 -1.54
C PRO A 106 -8.17 -10.89 -0.34
N ASP A 107 -9.04 -11.46 0.50
CA ASP A 107 -9.45 -10.87 1.77
C ASP A 107 -9.97 -9.43 1.65
N HIS A 108 -10.77 -9.19 0.61
CA HIS A 108 -11.34 -7.87 0.32
C HIS A 108 -10.27 -6.79 0.11
N SER A 109 -9.18 -7.14 -0.59
CA SER A 109 -8.01 -6.27 -0.77
C SER A 109 -7.40 -5.77 0.55
N THR A 110 -7.51 -6.56 1.62
CA THR A 110 -7.05 -6.19 2.97
C THR A 110 -5.98 -7.17 3.44
N PRO A 111 -4.69 -6.93 3.12
CA PRO A 111 -3.60 -7.89 3.40
C PRO A 111 -3.22 -7.99 4.89
N TYR A 112 -3.69 -7.08 5.73
CA TYR A 112 -3.48 -7.09 7.18
C TYR A 112 -4.64 -6.36 7.89
N TYR A 113 -4.84 -6.66 9.17
CA TYR A 113 -5.82 -6.01 10.03
C TYR A 113 -5.16 -5.43 11.28
N SER A 114 -5.89 -4.54 11.95
CA SER A 114 -5.51 -3.99 13.25
C SER A 114 -6.77 -3.88 14.11
N THR A 115 -6.62 -3.33 15.31
CA THR A 115 -7.74 -3.06 16.21
C THR A 115 -7.53 -1.73 16.93
N ILE A 116 -8.60 -1.20 17.51
CA ILE A 116 -8.57 0.04 18.27
C ILE A 116 -8.31 -0.28 19.73
N VAL A 117 -7.30 0.37 20.31
CA VAL A 117 -6.91 0.21 21.72
C VAL A 117 -6.72 1.58 22.37
N PHE A 118 -6.72 1.61 23.70
CA PHE A 118 -6.38 2.83 24.44
C PHE A 118 -4.89 2.87 24.74
N LEU A 119 -4.24 3.96 24.34
CA LEU A 119 -2.93 4.31 24.85
C LEU A 119 -3.09 5.28 26.01
N VAL A 120 -2.66 4.88 27.20
CA VAL A 120 -2.73 5.70 28.42
C VAL A 120 -1.34 6.10 28.90
N ARG A 121 -1.26 7.20 29.67
CA ARG A 121 0.00 7.59 30.32
C ARG A 121 0.45 6.52 31.32
N LYS A 122 1.77 6.45 31.55
CA LYS A 122 2.41 5.50 32.49
C LYS A 122 1.67 5.46 33.83
N GLY A 123 1.41 4.25 34.31
CA GLY A 123 0.69 4.00 35.56
C GLY A 123 -0.84 4.08 35.47
N ASN A 124 -1.39 4.43 34.30
CA ASN A 124 -2.83 4.61 34.09
C ASN A 124 -3.48 5.48 35.19
N PRO A 125 -3.06 6.75 35.34
CA PRO A 125 -3.48 7.61 36.48
C PRO A 125 -4.98 7.95 36.48
N LYS A 126 -5.67 7.67 35.37
CA LYS A 126 -7.11 7.85 35.24
C LYS A 126 -7.88 6.54 35.34
N HIS A 127 -7.20 5.41 35.59
CA HIS A 127 -7.81 4.09 35.68
C HIS A 127 -8.74 3.76 34.52
N ILE A 128 -8.35 4.10 33.28
CA ILE A 128 -9.12 3.80 32.06
C ILE A 128 -8.95 2.31 31.77
N LYS A 129 -10.07 1.59 31.67
CA LYS A 129 -10.12 0.16 31.38
C LYS A 129 -11.05 -0.15 30.22
N ASP A 130 -12.12 0.64 30.06
CA ASP A 130 -13.14 0.38 29.05
C ASP A 130 -13.73 1.68 28.47
N TRP A 131 -14.58 1.55 27.46
CA TRP A 131 -15.21 2.65 26.74
C TRP A 131 -16.00 3.60 27.66
N ASP A 132 -16.68 3.07 28.67
CA ASP A 132 -17.45 3.85 29.65
C ASP A 132 -16.55 4.80 30.48
N ASP A 133 -15.26 4.50 30.60
CA ASP A 133 -14.33 5.37 31.31
C ASP A 133 -14.03 6.66 30.54
N LEU A 134 -14.19 6.67 29.22
CA LEU A 134 -13.84 7.79 28.35
C LEU A 134 -14.80 8.98 28.48
N VAL A 135 -16.04 8.74 28.91
CA VAL A 135 -17.07 9.78 29.07
C VAL A 135 -17.10 10.41 30.47
N ARG A 136 -16.27 9.92 31.40
CA ARG A 136 -16.22 10.45 32.77
C ARG A 136 -15.73 11.90 32.77
N PRO A 137 -16.27 12.76 33.67
CA PRO A 137 -15.79 14.14 33.81
C PRO A 137 -14.28 14.21 34.05
N GLY A 138 -13.60 15.13 33.34
CA GLY A 138 -12.15 15.34 33.49
C GLY A 138 -11.26 14.37 32.72
N ILE A 139 -11.82 13.48 31.90
CA ILE A 139 -11.10 12.73 30.87
C ILE A 139 -11.01 13.57 29.59
N LYS A 140 -9.82 13.60 28.98
CA LYS A 140 -9.59 14.23 27.67
C LYS A 140 -9.13 13.14 26.70
N VAL A 141 -9.94 12.89 25.68
CA VAL A 141 -9.59 12.01 24.55
C VAL A 141 -8.96 12.90 23.48
N ASN A 142 -7.73 12.58 23.11
CA ASN A 142 -7.02 13.29 22.04
C ASN A 142 -7.05 12.41 20.79
N THR A 143 -7.41 13.00 19.67
CA THR A 143 -7.42 12.39 18.34
C THR A 143 -6.26 12.90 17.51
#